data_AF-A0A5D4T9A7-F1
#
_entry.id   AF-A0A5D4T9A7-F1
#
_cell.length_a   1.000
_cell.length_b   1.000
_cell.length_c   1.000
_cell.angle_alpha   90.00
_cell.angle_beta   90.00
_cell.angle_gamma   90.00
#
_symmetry.space_group_name_H-M   'P 1'
#
loop_
_entity.id
_entity.type
_entity.pdbx_description
1 polymer ?
#
loop_
_entity_poly.entity_id
_entity_poly.type
_entity_poly.pdbx_seq_one_letter_code
_entity_poly.pdbx_strand_id
1 'polypeptide(L)'
;MWRVLEKGNFEKLKDAGEGYIVKSDKLTNTTKLHQVGCRYVDIKSFSTKVVENHEENGSYYWFKDKKDAVSETKADECLVCNE
;
A
#
# COMPACT_ATOMS: atom_id res chain seq x y z
N MET A 1 -6.91 -10.42 0.31
CA MET A 1 -6.56 -9.01 0.64
C MET A 1 -6.69 -8.74 2.15
N TRP A 2 -5.74 -8.02 2.77
CA TRP A 2 -5.87 -7.52 4.15
C TRP A 2 -5.77 -5.98 4.16
N ARG A 3 -6.69 -5.29 4.83
CA ARG A 3 -6.62 -3.82 4.98
C ARG A 3 -5.63 -3.45 6.07
N VAL A 4 -4.74 -2.50 5.78
CA VAL A 4 -3.77 -1.99 6.75
C VAL A 4 -4.33 -0.70 7.32
N LEU A 5 -4.95 -0.79 8.49
CA LEU A 5 -5.68 0.33 9.12
C LEU A 5 -4.89 1.04 10.22
N GLU A 6 -3.84 0.39 10.72
CA GLU A 6 -3.12 0.84 11.91
C GLU A 6 -1.61 0.78 11.70
N LYS A 7 -0.92 1.75 12.33
CA LYS A 7 0.53 1.92 12.22
C LYS A 7 1.29 0.65 12.62
N GLY A 8 0.89 -0.03 13.70
CA GLY A 8 1.56 -1.23 14.18
C GLY A 8 1.53 -2.40 13.18
N ASN A 9 0.44 -2.54 12.41
CA ASN A 9 0.35 -3.55 11.36
C ASN A 9 1.24 -3.18 10.18
N PHE A 10 1.27 -1.90 9.79
CA PHE A 10 2.17 -1.42 8.75
C PHE A 10 3.65 -1.67 9.10
N GLU A 11 4.06 -1.38 10.34
CA GLU A 11 5.43 -1.60 10.80
C GLU A 11 5.81 -3.09 10.79
N LYS A 12 4.93 -3.99 11.24
CA LYS A 12 5.15 -5.44 11.15
C LYS A 12 5.31 -5.92 9.72
N LEU A 13 4.52 -5.38 8.79
CA LEU A 13 4.66 -5.73 7.37
C LEU A 13 6.01 -5.24 6.85
N LYS A 14 6.40 -4.00 7.14
CA LYS A 14 7.71 -3.45 6.76
C LYS A 14 8.88 -4.27 7.31
N ASP A 15 8.78 -4.72 8.55
CA ASP A 15 9.79 -5.55 9.22
C ASP A 15 9.89 -6.94 8.59
N ALA A 16 8.74 -7.57 8.30
CA ALA A 16 8.72 -8.85 7.59
C ALA A 16 9.34 -8.75 6.19
N GLY A 17 9.26 -7.59 5.54
CA GLY A 17 9.86 -7.34 4.22
C GLY A 17 9.21 -8.10 3.06
N GLU A 18 8.18 -8.89 3.33
CA GLU A 18 7.53 -9.77 2.36
C GLU A 18 6.14 -9.28 1.93
N GLY A 19 5.87 -9.43 0.64
CA GLY A 19 4.59 -9.08 0.02
C GLY A 19 4.53 -7.69 -0.60
N TYR A 20 3.31 -7.23 -0.85
CA TYR A 20 2.98 -6.07 -1.67
C TYR A 20 1.95 -5.18 -0.98
N ILE A 21 2.13 -3.88 -1.11
CA ILE A 21 1.22 -2.84 -0.63
C ILE A 21 0.60 -2.14 -1.84
N VAL A 22 -0.71 -2.22 -1.93
CA VAL A 22 -1.51 -1.43 -2.87
C VAL A 22 -1.99 -0.18 -2.16
N LYS A 23 -1.67 0.98 -2.74
CA LYS A 23 -2.17 2.27 -2.31
C LYS A 23 -3.23 2.72 -3.30
N SER A 24 -4.46 2.89 -2.84
CA SER A 24 -5.47 3.63 -3.59
C SER A 24 -5.43 5.07 -3.15
N ASP A 25 -5.39 6.00 -4.11
CA ASP A 25 -5.55 7.42 -3.89
C ASP A 25 -6.89 7.85 -4.50
N LYS A 26 -7.81 8.34 -3.68
CA LYS A 26 -9.15 8.73 -4.13
C LYS A 26 -9.15 10.08 -4.84
N LEU A 27 -8.22 10.98 -4.49
CA LEU A 27 -8.14 12.32 -5.08
C LEU A 27 -7.68 12.24 -6.54
N THR A 28 -6.71 11.38 -6.84
CA THR A 28 -6.22 11.17 -8.20
C THR A 28 -6.86 9.97 -8.89
N ASN A 29 -7.73 9.23 -8.19
CA ASN A 29 -8.32 7.96 -8.63
C ASN A 29 -7.27 6.97 -9.18
N THR A 30 -6.09 6.95 -8.55
CA THR A 30 -4.98 6.08 -8.95
C THR A 30 -4.76 4.99 -7.93
N THR A 31 -4.55 3.77 -8.41
CA THR A 31 -4.19 2.64 -7.56
C THR A 31 -2.80 2.16 -7.94
N LYS A 32 -1.85 2.21 -7.00
CA LYS A 32 -0.47 1.81 -7.25
C LYS A 32 -0.04 0.66 -6.36
N LEU A 33 0.58 -0.34 -6.97
CA LEU A 33 1.16 -1.49 -6.31
C LEU A 33 2.64 -1.24 -6.03
N HIS A 34 3.04 -1.47 -4.79
CA HIS A 34 4.41 -1.35 -4.34
C HIS A 34 4.85 -2.64 -3.65
N GLN A 35 6.13 -2.98 -3.71
CA GLN A 35 6.68 -3.91 -2.74
C GLN A 35 6.67 -3.27 -1.34
N VAL A 36 6.52 -4.10 -0.31
CA VAL A 36 6.58 -3.66 1.09
C VAL A 36 7.87 -2.87 1.37
N GLY A 37 9.02 -3.32 0.85
CA GLY A 37 10.31 -2.65 1.00
C GLY A 37 10.47 -1.32 0.24
N CYS A 38 9.51 -0.94 -0.61
CA CYS A 38 9.63 0.24 -1.45
C CYS A 38 9.81 1.53 -0.63
N ARG A 39 10.73 2.40 -1.07
CA ARG A 39 10.97 3.72 -0.45
C ARG A 39 9.75 4.65 -0.46
N TYR A 40 8.85 4.48 -1.43
CA TYR A 40 7.60 5.25 -1.50
C TYR A 40 6.53 4.72 -0.54
N VAL A 41 6.73 3.53 0.03
CA VAL A 41 5.90 2.97 1.10
C VAL A 41 6.50 3.40 2.43
N ASP A 42 6.37 4.70 2.71
CA ASP A 42 6.83 5.35 3.93
C ASP A 42 5.69 5.51 4.96
N ILE A 43 6.08 5.45 6.24
CA ILE A 43 5.15 5.50 7.37
C ILE A 43 4.47 6.85 7.52
N LYS A 44 5.12 7.97 7.15
CA LYS A 44 4.49 9.29 7.21
C LYS A 44 3.35 9.37 6.21
N SER A 45 3.59 8.91 4.98
CA SER A 45 2.55 8.84 3.94
C SER A 45 1.40 7.91 4.31
N PHE A 46 1.69 6.83 5.03
CA PHE A 46 0.66 5.93 5.56
C PHE A 46 -0.14 6.63 6.66
N SER A 47 0.52 7.19 7.68
CA SER A 47 -0.13 7.87 8.80
C SER A 47 -1.04 8.99 8.33
N THR A 48 -0.59 9.85 7.42
CA THR A 48 -1.42 10.95 6.94
C THR A 48 -2.63 10.46 6.15
N LYS A 49 -2.50 9.44 5.29
CA LYS A 49 -3.62 8.99 4.45
C LYS A 49 -4.61 8.09 5.18
N VAL A 50 -4.12 7.20 6.04
CA VAL A 50 -4.91 6.14 6.67
C VAL A 50 -5.34 6.52 8.08
N VAL A 51 -4.43 7.09 8.88
CA VAL A 51 -4.69 7.38 10.31
C VAL A 51 -5.29 8.77 10.48
N GLU A 52 -4.64 9.82 9.95
CA GLU A 52 -5.08 11.20 10.16
C GLU A 52 -6.30 11.55 9.31
N ASN A 53 -6.32 11.12 8.04
CA ASN A 53 -7.44 11.35 7.13
C ASN A 53 -8.48 10.23 7.16
N HIS A 54 -8.42 9.27 8.09
CA HIS A 54 -9.40 8.17 8.20
C HIS A 54 -9.75 7.48 6.85
N GLU A 55 -8.76 7.28 5.99
CA GLU A 55 -8.92 6.73 4.63
C GLU A 55 -9.81 7.55 3.66
N GLU A 56 -10.12 8.80 3.99
CA GLU A 56 -10.91 9.70 3.14
C GLU A 56 -10.19 10.00 1.82
N ASN A 57 -8.85 10.09 1.86
CA ASN A 57 -8.01 10.39 0.68
C ASN A 57 -7.40 9.14 0.03
N GLY A 58 -7.57 7.96 0.63
CA GLY A 58 -6.98 6.73 0.10
C GLY A 58 -6.88 5.59 1.11
N SER A 59 -6.68 4.38 0.62
CA SER A 59 -6.59 3.17 1.45
C SER A 59 -5.32 2.38 1.14
N TYR A 60 -4.86 1.61 2.13
CA TYR A 60 -3.70 0.72 1.99
C TYR A 60 -4.14 -0.73 2.17
N TYR A 61 -3.77 -1.55 1.19
CA TYR A 61 -4.08 -2.97 1.15
C TYR A 61 -2.80 -3.77 1.05
N TRP A 62 -2.65 -4.79 1.90
CA TRP A 62 -1.55 -5.73 1.79
C TRP A 62 -1.98 -7.01 1.09
N PHE A 63 -1.06 -7.53 0.29
CA PHE A 63 -1.17 -8.78 -0.43
C PHE A 63 0.12 -9.57 -0.29
N LYS A 64 0.00 -10.87 -0.13
CA LYS A 64 1.15 -11.77 -0.15
C LYS A 64 1.77 -11.84 -1.56
N ASP A 65 0.91 -11.92 -2.57
CA ASP A 65 1.30 -12.16 -3.95
C ASP A 65 0.94 -10.97 -4.85
N LYS A 66 1.86 -10.63 -5.75
CA LYS A 66 1.67 -9.57 -6.76
C LYS A 66 0.48 -9.85 -7.67
N LYS A 67 0.31 -11.11 -8.09
CA LYS A 67 -0.75 -11.51 -9.03
C LYS A 67 -2.14 -11.25 -8.44
N ASP A 68 -2.35 -11.63 -7.19
CA ASP A 68 -3.59 -11.33 -6.46
C ASP A 68 -3.82 -9.82 -6.34
N ALA A 69 -2.78 -9.07 -5.98
CA ALA A 69 -2.88 -7.62 -5.86
C ALA A 69 -3.34 -6.96 -7.17
N VAL A 70 -2.73 -7.31 -8.30
CA VAL A 70 -3.11 -6.78 -9.62
C VAL A 70 -4.51 -7.25 -10.03
N SER A 71 -4.83 -8.54 -9.82
CA SER A 71 -6.13 -9.11 -10.20
C SER A 71 -7.29 -8.47 -9.43
N GLU A 72 -7.13 -8.28 -8.11
CA GLU A 72 -8.20 -7.74 -7.26
C GLU A 72 -8.34 -6.22 -7.37
N THR A 73 -7.24 -5.49 -7.56
CA THR A 73 -7.24 -4.02 -7.46
C THR A 73 -7.03 -3.29 -8.77
N LYS A 74 -6.63 -4.01 -9.84
CA LYS A 74 -6.19 -3.44 -11.11
C LYS A 74 -5.13 -2.34 -10.94
N ALA A 75 -4.31 -2.46 -9.89
CA ALA A 75 -3.29 -1.48 -9.57
C ALA A 75 -2.16 -1.49 -10.60
N ASP A 76 -1.73 -0.29 -10.99
CA ASP A 76 -0.51 -0.10 -11.77
C ASP A 76 0.71 -0.32 -10.88
N GLU A 77 1.74 -0.95 -11.43
CA GLU A 77 2.96 -1.16 -10.71
C GLU A 77 3.72 0.15 -10.49
N CYS A 78 4.28 0.30 -9.30
CA CYS A 78 5.21 1.38 -9.05
C CYS A 78 6.43 1.19 -9.94
N LEU A 79 6.73 2.20 -10.76
CA LEU A 79 7.89 2.22 -11.64
C LEU A 79 9.19 1.84 -10.91
N VAL A 80 9.37 2.34 -9.68
CA VAL A 80 10.57 2.07 -8.86
C VAL A 80 10.58 0.67 -8.24
N CYS A 81 9.44 0.00 -8.12
CA CYS A 81 9.40 -1.41 -7.71
C CYS A 81 9.59 -2.37 -8.89
N ASN A 82 9.53 -1.86 -10.12
CA ASN A 82 9.64 -2.61 -11.36
C ASN A 82 10.98 -2.34 -12.09
N GLU A 83 11.88 -1.59 -11.45
CA GLU A 83 13.28 -1.36 -11.86
C GLU A 83 14.22 -2.39 -11.23
#